data_AF-F0KPK2-F1
#
_entry.id   AF-F0KPK2-F1
#
_cell.length_a   1.000
_cell.length_b   1.000
_cell.length_c   1.000
_cell.angle_alpha   90.00
_cell.angle_beta   90.00
_cell.angle_gamma   90.00
#
_symmetry.space_group_name_H-M   'P 1'
#
loop_
_entity.id
_entity.type
_entity.pdbx_description
1 polymer ?
#
loop_
_entity_poly.entity_id
_entity_poly.type
_entity_poly.pdbx_seq_one_letter_code
_entity_poly.pdbx_strand_id
1 'polypeptide(L)'
;MSGVIVLPLYVTSGEPAGIGPDICLSLAKRVDERPVVVLGDQNLLEQRAQKLGIDIQFTEYTGQPESSSLNELYIEHVPLEATVIDGQLNPANAAYVLEQLRRSADYAMSGKSVGVATAPVQKSVINDAGILFSGHTEYYQEFAGVERVVMMLATKTLRVALATTHLPLRDVADAITKERLHQVIDILLHDLKTKFKITDPRVLVCGLNPHAGEDGYLGREEIETINPVLESYRAQGLKMSLSLPADTLFTPEHLKNADAVLAMYHDQGLPVLKSQGFGEAINITLGLPFIRTSVDHGTALSLAGTGLAKSSSLNVAVDLALSLAAS
;
A
#
# COMPACT_ATOMS: atom_id res chain seq x y z
N MET A 1 -13.01 27.86 21.53
CA MET A 1 -12.77 26.42 21.32
C MET A 1 -12.43 26.25 19.86
N SER A 2 -11.14 26.24 19.51
CA SER A 2 -10.71 25.95 18.15
C SER A 2 -11.09 24.51 17.86
N GLY A 3 -12.13 24.31 17.04
CA GLY A 3 -12.58 22.97 16.64
C GLY A 3 -11.40 22.18 16.08
N VAL A 4 -11.23 20.95 16.54
CA VAL A 4 -10.25 20.02 15.97
C VAL A 4 -10.60 19.87 14.49
N ILE A 5 -9.70 20.25 13.60
CA ILE A 5 -9.89 20.07 12.15
C ILE A 5 -9.78 18.57 11.88
N VAL A 6 -10.90 17.94 11.51
CA VAL A 6 -10.92 16.53 11.10
C VAL A 6 -10.49 16.46 9.64
N LEU A 7 -9.29 15.92 9.41
CA LEU A 7 -8.75 15.74 8.07
C LEU A 7 -9.32 14.45 7.42
N PRO A 8 -9.69 14.49 6.13
CA PRO A 8 -10.20 13.32 5.40
C PRO A 8 -9.10 12.32 5.03
N LEU A 9 -9.49 11.09 4.74
CA LEU A 9 -8.69 10.14 3.97
C LEU A 9 -9.13 10.20 2.50
N TYR A 10 -8.18 10.39 1.57
CA TYR A 10 -8.49 10.33 0.14
C TYR A 10 -8.29 8.92 -0.43
N VAL A 11 -9.19 8.52 -1.33
CA VAL A 11 -9.14 7.26 -2.07
C VAL A 11 -9.09 7.54 -3.55
N THR A 12 -8.04 7.14 -4.26
CA THR A 12 -8.00 7.28 -5.73
C THR A 12 -8.74 6.13 -6.39
N SER A 13 -9.72 6.42 -7.26
CA SER A 13 -10.50 5.41 -7.99
C SER A 13 -9.68 4.58 -9.00
N GLY A 14 -8.51 5.09 -9.42
CA GLY A 14 -7.53 4.34 -10.22
C GLY A 14 -7.85 4.30 -11.71
N GLU A 15 -7.56 3.17 -12.36
CA GLU A 15 -7.81 2.96 -13.79
C GLU A 15 -9.34 2.93 -14.07
N PRO A 16 -9.86 3.88 -14.86
CA PRO A 16 -11.31 4.01 -15.06
C PRO A 16 -11.94 2.82 -15.81
N ALA A 17 -11.19 2.14 -16.69
CA ALA A 17 -11.69 0.95 -17.37
C ALA A 17 -11.64 -0.32 -16.50
N GLY A 18 -11.01 -0.26 -15.32
CA GLY A 18 -10.85 -1.39 -14.41
C GLY A 18 -11.96 -1.50 -13.35
N ILE A 19 -11.72 -2.35 -12.36
CA ILE A 19 -12.63 -2.54 -11.23
C ILE A 19 -12.53 -1.45 -10.16
N GLY A 20 -11.58 -0.52 -10.28
CA GLY A 20 -11.35 0.54 -9.29
C GLY A 20 -12.62 1.35 -8.98
N PRO A 21 -13.31 1.88 -10.01
CA PRO A 21 -14.63 2.51 -9.84
C PRO A 21 -15.64 1.60 -9.13
N ASP A 22 -15.77 0.33 -9.54
CA ASP A 22 -16.70 -0.64 -8.96
C ASP A 22 -16.48 -0.83 -7.45
N ILE A 23 -15.22 -1.05 -7.03
CA ILE A 23 -14.91 -1.33 -5.63
C ILE A 23 -15.00 -0.09 -4.75
N CYS A 24 -14.76 1.11 -5.29
CA CYS A 24 -14.94 2.38 -4.58
C CYS A 24 -16.39 2.61 -4.18
N LEU A 25 -17.38 2.13 -4.95
CA LEU A 25 -18.80 2.23 -4.59
C LEU A 25 -19.12 1.53 -3.26
N SER A 26 -18.36 0.50 -2.89
CA SER A 26 -18.55 -0.17 -1.60
C SER A 26 -18.27 0.71 -0.39
N LEU A 27 -17.52 1.81 -0.56
CA LEU A 27 -17.21 2.76 0.50
C LEU A 27 -18.45 3.54 0.97
N ALA A 28 -19.51 3.62 0.15
CA ALA A 28 -20.79 4.21 0.55
C ALA A 28 -21.50 3.42 1.68
N LYS A 29 -21.03 2.21 2.01
CA LYS A 29 -21.55 1.40 3.11
C LYS A 29 -20.82 1.65 4.44
N ARG A 30 -19.90 2.62 4.46
CA ARG A 30 -19.06 2.93 5.61
C ARG A 30 -19.58 4.15 6.36
N VAL A 31 -19.41 4.13 7.67
CA VAL A 31 -19.50 5.32 8.52
C VAL A 31 -18.25 5.29 9.39
N ASP A 32 -17.35 6.22 9.14
CA ASP A 32 -16.03 6.27 9.75
C ASP A 32 -15.91 7.45 10.74
N GLU A 33 -14.82 7.51 11.49
CA GLU A 33 -14.53 8.62 12.42
C GLU A 33 -14.23 9.97 11.72
N ARG A 34 -14.03 9.92 10.40
CA ARG A 34 -13.63 11.05 9.55
C ARG A 34 -14.14 10.83 8.12
N PRO A 35 -14.14 11.85 7.26
CA PRO A 35 -14.55 11.69 5.88
C PRO A 35 -13.59 10.77 5.11
N VAL A 36 -14.15 9.87 4.31
CA VAL A 36 -13.45 9.12 3.27
C VAL A 36 -13.91 9.67 1.92
N VAL A 37 -12.99 10.25 1.15
CA VAL A 37 -13.31 11.01 -0.06
C VAL A 37 -12.72 10.31 -1.28
N VAL A 38 -13.56 9.98 -2.26
CA VAL A 38 -13.10 9.37 -3.51
C VAL A 38 -12.68 10.45 -4.50
N LEU A 39 -11.44 10.37 -4.98
CA LEU A 39 -10.96 11.11 -6.14
C LEU A 39 -11.30 10.31 -7.40
N GLY A 40 -12.18 10.84 -8.23
CA GLY A 40 -12.56 10.20 -9.49
C GLY A 40 -13.62 10.98 -10.26
N ASP A 41 -13.94 10.51 -11.45
CA ASP A 41 -15.00 11.10 -12.26
C ASP A 41 -16.37 10.67 -11.71
N GLN A 42 -17.14 11.66 -11.24
CA GLN A 42 -18.47 11.44 -10.68
C GLN A 42 -19.42 10.75 -11.68
N ASN A 43 -19.41 11.16 -12.95
CA ASN A 43 -20.30 10.57 -13.95
C ASN A 43 -19.96 9.09 -14.19
N LEU A 44 -18.66 8.74 -14.20
CA LEU A 44 -18.21 7.36 -14.30
C LEU A 44 -18.73 6.52 -13.11
N LEU A 45 -18.61 7.04 -11.89
CA LEU A 45 -19.04 6.33 -10.69
C LEU A 45 -20.56 6.18 -10.64
N GLU A 46 -21.32 7.20 -11.03
CA GLU A 46 -22.78 7.15 -11.18
C GLU A 46 -23.20 6.10 -12.22
N GLN A 47 -22.58 6.12 -13.42
CA GLN A 47 -22.81 5.12 -14.46
C GLN A 47 -22.52 3.70 -13.95
N ARG A 48 -21.44 3.55 -13.17
CA ARG A 48 -21.06 2.26 -12.60
C ARG A 48 -22.06 1.80 -11.55
N ALA A 49 -22.50 2.69 -10.66
CA ALA A 49 -23.52 2.39 -9.66
C ALA A 49 -24.84 1.96 -10.31
N GLN A 50 -25.30 2.70 -11.33
CA GLN A 50 -26.49 2.36 -12.09
C GLN A 50 -26.37 0.97 -12.76
N LYS A 51 -25.24 0.71 -13.44
CA LYS A 51 -24.99 -0.58 -14.10
C LYS A 51 -24.99 -1.75 -13.12
N LEU A 52 -24.47 -1.54 -11.91
CA LEU A 52 -24.38 -2.55 -10.87
C LEU A 52 -25.63 -2.63 -9.99
N GLY A 53 -26.64 -1.77 -10.20
CA GLY A 53 -27.85 -1.71 -9.41
C GLY A 53 -27.61 -1.30 -7.95
N ILE A 54 -26.62 -0.44 -7.70
CA ILE A 54 -26.27 0.06 -6.37
C ILE A 54 -26.83 1.47 -6.22
N ASP A 55 -27.70 1.67 -5.24
CA ASP A 55 -28.27 2.98 -4.92
C ASP A 55 -27.31 3.76 -4.01
N ILE A 56 -26.71 4.83 -4.55
CA ILE A 56 -25.73 5.68 -3.87
C ILE A 56 -26.03 7.14 -4.20
N GLN A 57 -26.09 7.98 -3.18
CA GLN A 57 -26.03 9.42 -3.31
C GLN A 57 -24.56 9.86 -3.38
N PHE A 58 -24.19 10.56 -4.45
CA PHE A 58 -22.88 11.20 -4.56
C PHE A 58 -22.99 12.64 -4.05
N THR A 59 -22.13 13.00 -3.10
CA THR A 59 -22.10 14.33 -2.49
C THR A 59 -20.71 14.94 -2.68
N GLU A 60 -20.64 16.16 -3.23
CA GLU A 60 -19.37 16.88 -3.41
C GLU A 60 -18.70 17.12 -2.06
N TYR A 61 -17.43 16.73 -1.95
CA TYR A 61 -16.63 17.04 -0.76
C TYR A 61 -16.11 18.47 -0.82
N THR A 62 -16.57 19.31 0.10
CA THR A 62 -16.17 20.71 0.22
C THR A 62 -15.51 21.01 1.57
N GLY A 63 -15.05 19.98 2.29
CA GLY A 63 -14.44 20.09 3.62
C GLY A 63 -15.38 19.76 4.78
N GLN A 64 -16.42 18.95 4.54
CA GLN A 64 -17.27 18.43 5.61
C GLN A 64 -16.40 17.69 6.65
N PRO A 65 -16.61 17.90 7.96
CA PRO A 65 -15.77 17.28 8.99
C PRO A 65 -16.24 15.88 9.41
N GLU A 66 -17.48 15.52 9.10
CA GLU A 66 -18.10 14.24 9.47
C GLU A 66 -18.00 13.23 8.33
N SER A 67 -18.05 11.93 8.62
CA SER A 67 -18.21 10.89 7.60
C SER A 67 -19.49 11.07 6.80
N SER A 68 -19.53 10.56 5.57
CA SER A 68 -20.79 10.45 4.82
C SER A 68 -21.74 9.47 5.51
N SER A 69 -23.03 9.62 5.21
CA SER A 69 -24.08 8.71 5.68
C SER A 69 -24.03 7.36 4.96
N LEU A 70 -24.77 6.37 5.46
CA LEU A 70 -24.98 5.11 4.73
C LEU A 70 -25.66 5.39 3.38
N ASN A 71 -25.16 4.73 2.34
CA ASN A 71 -25.52 4.93 0.93
C ASN A 71 -25.17 6.33 0.39
N GLU A 72 -24.25 7.03 1.03
CA GLU A 72 -23.69 8.29 0.55
C GLU A 72 -22.18 8.16 0.37
N LEU A 73 -21.66 8.72 -0.73
CA LEU A 73 -20.24 8.75 -1.03
C LEU A 73 -19.78 10.19 -1.25
N TYR A 74 -18.79 10.63 -0.46
CA TYR A 74 -18.10 11.88 -0.75
C TYR A 74 -17.16 11.73 -1.94
N ILE A 75 -17.25 12.70 -2.85
CA ILE A 75 -16.47 12.72 -4.08
C ILE A 75 -15.79 14.07 -4.30
N GLU A 76 -14.55 14.02 -4.75
CA GLU A 76 -13.91 15.15 -5.41
C GLU A 76 -13.77 14.81 -6.90
N HIS A 77 -14.50 15.56 -7.73
CA HIS A 77 -14.58 15.30 -9.16
C HIS A 77 -13.23 15.56 -9.87
N VAL A 78 -12.77 14.54 -10.59
CA VAL A 78 -11.66 14.63 -11.54
C VAL A 78 -12.22 14.24 -12.91
N PRO A 79 -12.29 15.15 -13.90
CA PRO A 79 -12.93 14.85 -15.17
C PRO A 79 -12.11 13.87 -16.00
N LEU A 80 -12.80 12.95 -16.69
CA LEU A 80 -12.21 12.12 -17.74
C LEU A 80 -12.00 12.92 -19.04
N GLU A 81 -10.99 12.56 -19.81
CA GLU A 81 -10.70 13.14 -21.12
C GLU A 81 -11.46 12.42 -22.26
N ALA A 82 -11.78 11.15 -22.06
CA ALA A 82 -12.48 10.33 -23.05
C ALA A 82 -13.48 9.37 -22.40
N THR A 83 -14.49 8.96 -23.18
CA THR A 83 -15.46 7.96 -22.78
C THR A 83 -14.78 6.66 -22.34
N VAL A 84 -15.26 6.10 -21.24
CA VAL A 84 -14.77 4.85 -20.67
C VAL A 84 -15.65 3.71 -21.13
N ILE A 85 -15.02 2.61 -21.55
CA ILE A 85 -15.69 1.33 -21.81
C ILE A 85 -15.10 0.32 -20.85
N ASP A 86 -15.96 -0.31 -20.05
CA ASP A 86 -15.56 -1.31 -19.06
C ASP A 86 -14.66 -2.39 -19.68
N GLY A 87 -13.49 -2.58 -19.09
CA GLY A 87 -12.49 -3.55 -19.52
C GLY A 87 -11.65 -3.14 -20.74
N GLN A 88 -11.89 -1.97 -21.34
CA GLN A 88 -11.12 -1.47 -22.49
C GLN A 88 -10.28 -0.25 -22.10
N LEU A 89 -8.97 -0.45 -22.06
CA LEU A 89 -7.99 0.59 -21.76
C LEU A 89 -8.01 1.69 -22.83
N ASN A 90 -7.88 2.95 -22.40
CA ASN A 90 -7.80 4.10 -23.30
C ASN A 90 -6.69 5.07 -22.84
N PRO A 91 -5.57 5.18 -23.58
CA PRO A 91 -4.46 6.10 -23.26
C PRO A 91 -4.88 7.57 -23.09
N ALA A 92 -5.98 8.00 -23.71
CA ALA A 92 -6.50 9.36 -23.53
C ALA A 92 -6.84 9.66 -22.06
N ASN A 93 -7.21 8.65 -21.26
CA ASN A 93 -7.54 8.80 -19.84
C ASN A 93 -6.32 8.64 -18.90
N ALA A 94 -5.09 8.55 -19.43
CA ALA A 94 -3.90 8.47 -18.58
C ALA A 94 -3.71 9.72 -17.70
N ALA A 95 -4.01 10.91 -18.24
CA ALA A 95 -3.94 12.17 -17.49
C ALA A 95 -4.91 12.18 -16.29
N TYR A 96 -6.13 11.63 -16.46
CA TYR A 96 -7.10 11.46 -15.39
C TYR A 96 -6.56 10.59 -14.24
N VAL A 97 -5.89 9.47 -14.56
CA VAL A 97 -5.29 8.60 -13.55
C VAL A 97 -4.19 9.33 -12.78
N LEU A 98 -3.30 10.03 -13.49
CA LEU A 98 -2.20 10.76 -12.87
C LEU A 98 -2.67 11.95 -12.04
N GLU A 99 -3.72 12.64 -12.46
CA GLU A 99 -4.27 13.77 -11.70
C GLU A 99 -4.83 13.34 -10.35
N GLN A 100 -5.48 12.17 -10.26
CA GLN A 100 -5.88 11.60 -8.97
C GLN A 100 -4.67 11.36 -8.06
N LEU A 101 -3.59 10.77 -8.59
CA LEU A 101 -2.37 10.51 -7.83
C LEU A 101 -1.66 11.80 -7.41
N ARG A 102 -1.63 12.81 -8.28
CA ARG A 102 -1.04 14.13 -8.01
C ARG A 102 -1.78 14.85 -6.89
N ARG A 103 -3.11 14.92 -6.95
CA ARG A 103 -3.94 15.57 -5.92
C ARG A 103 -3.84 14.86 -4.59
N SER A 104 -3.96 13.53 -4.56
CA SER A 104 -3.86 12.77 -3.32
C SER A 104 -2.48 12.92 -2.67
N ALA A 105 -1.40 12.93 -3.46
CA ALA A 105 -0.05 13.18 -2.98
C ALA A 105 0.10 14.60 -2.41
N ASP A 106 -0.37 15.63 -3.15
CA ASP A 106 -0.35 17.02 -2.70
C ASP A 106 -1.08 17.19 -1.36
N TYR A 107 -2.29 16.65 -1.25
CA TYR A 107 -3.11 16.78 -0.05
C TYR A 107 -2.48 16.07 1.16
N ALA A 108 -1.89 14.90 0.95
CA ALA A 108 -1.21 14.18 2.01
C ALA A 108 0.09 14.89 2.45
N MET A 109 0.87 15.41 1.50
CA MET A 109 2.09 16.18 1.76
C MET A 109 1.81 17.51 2.46
N SER A 110 0.72 18.19 2.09
CA SER A 110 0.36 19.50 2.63
C SER A 110 -0.47 19.43 3.91
N GLY A 111 -0.70 18.25 4.48
CA GLY A 111 -1.52 18.07 5.69
C GLY A 111 -3.00 18.39 5.50
N LYS A 112 -3.53 18.32 4.27
CA LYS A 112 -4.97 18.42 3.96
C LYS A 112 -5.66 17.05 4.00
N SER A 113 -4.90 15.99 4.18
CA SER A 113 -5.38 14.62 4.33
C SER A 113 -4.56 13.87 5.35
N VAL A 114 -5.16 12.88 6.01
CA VAL A 114 -4.40 11.94 6.85
C VAL A 114 -3.63 10.89 6.06
N GLY A 115 -3.91 10.75 4.76
CA GLY A 115 -3.20 9.80 3.91
C GLY A 115 -3.98 9.45 2.65
N VAL A 116 -3.50 8.42 1.96
CA VAL A 116 -4.07 7.98 0.69
C VAL A 116 -4.28 6.47 0.69
N ALA A 117 -5.46 6.03 0.27
CA ALA A 117 -5.67 4.64 -0.16
C ALA A 117 -5.80 4.61 -1.69
N THR A 118 -5.13 3.68 -2.37
CA THR A 118 -5.19 3.60 -3.84
C THR A 118 -5.88 2.35 -4.33
N ALA A 119 -6.90 2.51 -5.20
CA ALA A 119 -7.38 1.46 -6.07
C ALA A 119 -6.38 1.15 -7.20
N PRO A 120 -6.53 0.05 -7.97
CA PRO A 120 -5.55 -0.37 -8.96
C PRO A 120 -5.43 0.59 -10.15
N VAL A 121 -4.23 0.71 -10.71
CA VAL A 121 -3.96 1.42 -11.97
C VAL A 121 -3.30 0.49 -12.99
N GLN A 122 -3.41 0.82 -14.27
CA GLN A 122 -2.79 0.06 -15.34
C GLN A 122 -1.51 0.75 -15.84
N LYS A 123 -0.34 0.21 -15.47
CA LYS A 123 0.95 0.77 -15.91
C LYS A 123 1.07 0.88 -17.44
N SER A 124 0.65 -0.16 -18.17
CA SER A 124 0.84 -0.23 -19.63
C SER A 124 0.16 0.93 -20.36
N VAL A 125 -1.11 1.22 -20.05
CA VAL A 125 -1.87 2.27 -20.77
C VAL A 125 -1.32 3.68 -20.50
N ILE A 126 -0.77 3.92 -19.31
CA ILE A 126 -0.12 5.20 -18.98
C ILE A 126 1.17 5.37 -19.80
N ASN A 127 1.96 4.30 -19.96
CA ASN A 127 3.16 4.34 -20.80
C ASN A 127 2.80 4.44 -22.29
N ASP A 128 1.73 3.78 -22.74
CA ASP A 128 1.23 3.90 -24.11
C ASP A 128 0.75 5.32 -24.45
N ALA A 129 0.36 6.11 -23.43
CA ALA A 129 0.09 7.54 -23.56
C ALA A 129 1.35 8.41 -23.66
N GLY A 130 2.55 7.81 -23.69
CA GLY A 130 3.83 8.51 -23.73
C GLY A 130 4.30 9.04 -22.37
N ILE A 131 3.70 8.60 -21.27
CA ILE A 131 4.03 9.06 -19.92
C ILE A 131 4.79 7.94 -19.18
N LEU A 132 6.04 8.21 -18.82
CA LEU A 132 6.84 7.24 -18.08
C LEU A 132 6.24 7.03 -16.69
N PHE A 133 5.72 5.83 -16.44
CA PHE A 133 5.13 5.48 -15.16
C PHE A 133 5.57 4.09 -14.74
N SER A 134 6.22 4.00 -13.57
CA SER A 134 6.74 2.73 -13.06
C SER A 134 5.75 1.98 -12.18
N GLY A 135 4.92 2.71 -11.44
CA GLY A 135 3.98 2.20 -10.45
C GLY A 135 3.58 3.29 -9.46
N HIS A 136 2.59 2.98 -8.61
CA HIS A 136 2.17 3.91 -7.54
C HIS A 136 3.31 4.26 -6.60
N THR A 137 4.07 3.26 -6.16
CA THR A 137 5.11 3.42 -5.15
C THR A 137 6.20 4.37 -5.64
N GLU A 138 6.66 4.20 -6.88
CA GLU A 138 7.66 5.06 -7.50
C GLU A 138 7.12 6.47 -7.73
N TYR A 139 5.86 6.61 -8.16
CA TYR A 139 5.22 7.91 -8.34
C TYR A 139 5.17 8.71 -7.04
N TYR A 140 4.66 8.13 -5.95
CA TYR A 140 4.60 8.82 -4.66
C TYR A 140 5.98 9.06 -4.05
N GLN A 141 6.95 8.15 -4.28
CA GLN A 141 8.32 8.34 -3.86
C GLN A 141 8.95 9.58 -4.54
N GLU A 142 8.84 9.67 -5.86
CA GLU A 142 9.34 10.80 -6.64
C GLU A 142 8.65 12.10 -6.24
N PHE A 143 7.31 12.07 -6.11
CA PHE A 143 6.53 13.24 -5.69
C PHE A 143 6.92 13.73 -4.30
N ALA A 144 7.16 12.83 -3.35
CA ALA A 144 7.58 13.17 -2.00
C ALA A 144 9.06 13.58 -1.90
N GLY A 145 9.85 13.39 -2.95
CA GLY A 145 11.28 13.68 -2.96
C GLY A 145 12.10 12.84 -1.97
N VAL A 146 11.64 11.62 -1.64
CA VAL A 146 12.34 10.73 -0.71
C VAL A 146 13.22 9.73 -1.44
N GLU A 147 14.41 9.48 -0.89
CA GLU A 147 15.42 8.62 -1.54
C GLU A 147 14.97 7.16 -1.64
N ARG A 148 14.28 6.65 -0.61
CA ARG A 148 13.84 5.26 -0.55
C ARG A 148 12.50 5.14 0.14
N VAL A 149 11.72 4.19 -0.36
CA VAL A 149 10.54 3.63 0.30
C VAL A 149 10.72 2.13 0.52
N VAL A 150 10.00 1.59 1.49
CA VAL A 150 9.99 0.15 1.78
C VAL A 150 8.58 -0.38 1.57
N MET A 151 8.45 -1.40 0.73
CA MET A 151 7.18 -2.09 0.55
C MET A 151 6.95 -3.02 1.75
N MET A 152 5.77 -2.92 2.33
CA MET A 152 5.29 -3.86 3.34
C MET A 152 3.92 -4.38 2.94
N LEU A 153 3.74 -5.70 2.97
CA LEU A 153 2.41 -6.28 2.95
C LEU A 153 1.97 -6.57 4.38
N ALA A 154 0.69 -6.37 4.66
CA ALA A 154 0.11 -6.67 5.96
C ALA A 154 -1.24 -7.37 5.84
N THR A 155 -1.50 -8.22 6.81
CA THR A 155 -2.83 -8.70 7.19
C THR A 155 -3.13 -8.18 8.60
N LYS A 156 -4.26 -8.58 9.19
CA LYS A 156 -4.58 -8.25 10.59
C LYS A 156 -3.52 -8.75 11.58
N THR A 157 -2.82 -9.84 11.28
CA THR A 157 -1.95 -10.55 12.22
C THR A 157 -0.50 -10.66 11.80
N LEU A 158 -0.16 -10.35 10.54
CA LEU A 158 1.19 -10.48 10.01
C LEU A 158 1.56 -9.26 9.17
N ARG A 159 2.77 -8.74 9.39
CA ARG A 159 3.38 -7.68 8.59
C ARG A 159 4.70 -8.18 8.03
N VAL A 160 4.90 -8.09 6.72
CA VAL A 160 6.12 -8.51 6.02
C VAL A 160 6.62 -7.35 5.17
N ALA A 161 7.72 -6.74 5.61
CA ALA A 161 8.49 -5.80 4.84
C ALA A 161 9.51 -6.53 3.94
N LEU A 162 9.88 -5.91 2.83
CA LEU A 162 10.79 -6.48 1.84
C LEU A 162 12.05 -5.63 1.67
N ALA A 163 13.23 -6.24 1.76
CA ALA A 163 14.49 -5.57 1.43
C ALA A 163 14.64 -5.32 -0.07
N THR A 164 14.09 -6.21 -0.90
CA THR A 164 13.98 -6.07 -2.36
C THR A 164 12.57 -6.40 -2.83
N THR A 165 12.09 -5.69 -3.84
CA THR A 165 10.72 -5.84 -4.37
C THR A 165 10.74 -6.59 -5.71
N HIS A 166 10.38 -5.92 -6.81
CA HIS A 166 10.23 -6.54 -8.13
C HIS A 166 11.57 -6.62 -8.87
N LEU A 167 12.48 -7.48 -8.39
CA LEU A 167 13.73 -7.81 -9.06
C LEU A 167 13.67 -9.24 -9.64
N PRO A 168 14.33 -9.51 -10.78
CA PRO A 168 14.66 -10.88 -11.17
C PRO A 168 15.44 -11.58 -10.04
N LEU A 169 15.13 -12.85 -9.76
CA LEU A 169 15.74 -13.58 -8.65
C LEU A 169 17.28 -13.59 -8.70
N ARG A 170 17.86 -13.62 -9.90
CA ARG A 170 19.31 -13.59 -10.13
C ARG A 170 20.00 -12.31 -9.63
N ASP A 171 19.25 -11.21 -9.51
CA ASP A 171 19.78 -9.90 -9.12
C ASP A 171 19.62 -9.65 -7.60
N VAL A 172 18.94 -10.55 -6.89
CA VAL A 172 18.61 -10.36 -5.47
C VAL A 172 19.86 -10.35 -4.61
N ALA A 173 20.77 -11.32 -4.79
CA ALA A 173 21.94 -11.47 -3.91
C ALA A 173 22.82 -10.21 -3.93
N ASP A 174 23.18 -9.73 -5.12
CA ASP A 174 23.98 -8.52 -5.29
C ASP A 174 23.26 -7.25 -4.83
N ALA A 175 21.92 -7.25 -4.79
CA ALA A 175 21.15 -6.12 -4.28
C ALA A 175 21.18 -6.02 -2.74
N ILE A 176 21.48 -7.11 -2.01
CA ILE A 176 21.56 -7.11 -0.55
C ILE A 176 22.92 -6.55 -0.10
N THR A 177 23.01 -5.22 -0.12
CA THR A 177 24.17 -4.44 0.37
C THR A 177 23.94 -3.94 1.80
N LYS A 178 25.00 -3.62 2.53
CA LYS A 178 24.90 -3.02 3.88
C LYS A 178 24.11 -1.71 3.86
N GLU A 179 24.39 -0.86 2.88
CA GLU A 179 23.76 0.45 2.68
C GLU A 179 22.25 0.29 2.50
N ARG A 180 21.81 -0.61 1.61
CA ARG A 180 20.39 -0.92 1.43
C ARG A 180 19.75 -1.42 2.72
N LEU A 181 20.38 -2.37 3.42
CA LEU A 181 19.80 -2.93 4.65
C LEU A 181 19.62 -1.85 5.71
N HIS A 182 20.61 -0.97 5.90
CA HIS A 182 20.47 0.17 6.80
C HIS A 182 19.28 1.06 6.43
N GLN A 183 19.19 1.49 5.17
CA GLN A 183 18.09 2.34 4.71
C GLN A 183 16.71 1.65 4.90
N VAL A 184 16.61 0.35 4.60
CA VAL A 184 15.37 -0.42 4.75
C VAL A 184 14.98 -0.57 6.22
N ILE A 185 15.93 -0.93 7.08
CA ILE A 185 15.69 -1.17 8.50
C ILE A 185 15.33 0.15 9.20
N ASP A 186 16.02 1.24 8.89
CA ASP A 186 15.74 2.56 9.45
C ASP A 186 14.31 2.99 9.12
N ILE A 187 13.89 2.86 7.86
CA ILE A 187 12.53 3.17 7.43
C ILE A 187 11.51 2.27 8.14
N LEU A 188 11.77 0.96 8.20
CA LEU A 188 10.87 0.00 8.85
C LEU A 188 10.68 0.33 10.33
N LEU A 189 11.76 0.53 11.08
CA LEU A 189 11.71 0.85 12.50
C LEU A 189 11.08 2.21 12.75
N HIS A 190 11.38 3.20 11.92
CA HIS A 190 10.78 4.53 12.00
C HIS A 190 9.26 4.44 11.84
N ASP A 191 8.77 3.81 10.77
CA ASP A 191 7.33 3.77 10.50
C ASP A 191 6.57 2.82 11.44
N LEU A 192 7.19 1.75 11.95
CA LEU A 192 6.59 0.96 13.03
C LEU A 192 6.34 1.81 14.28
N LYS A 193 7.23 2.76 14.58
CA LYS A 193 7.04 3.70 15.70
C LYS A 193 6.05 4.81 15.35
N THR A 194 6.21 5.49 14.23
CA THR A 194 5.48 6.73 13.93
C THR A 194 4.10 6.48 13.34
N LYS A 195 3.93 5.43 12.52
CA LYS A 195 2.65 5.07 11.88
C LYS A 195 1.92 3.99 12.68
N PHE A 196 2.61 2.90 13.05
CA PHE A 196 1.99 1.80 13.80
C PHE A 196 1.96 2.01 15.31
N LYS A 197 2.57 3.09 15.82
CA LYS A 197 2.59 3.47 17.25
C LYS A 197 3.20 2.39 18.16
N ILE A 198 4.13 1.60 17.62
CA ILE A 198 4.83 0.55 18.36
C ILE A 198 6.10 1.15 18.95
N THR A 199 6.09 1.49 20.24
CA THR A 199 7.21 2.19 20.91
C THR A 199 8.54 1.45 20.80
N ASP A 200 8.51 0.12 20.90
CA ASP A 200 9.70 -0.73 20.91
C ASP A 200 9.51 -1.94 19.96
N PRO A 201 9.60 -1.71 18.63
CA PRO A 201 9.26 -2.71 17.63
C PRO A 201 10.17 -3.93 17.68
N ARG A 202 9.56 -5.11 17.66
CA ARG A 202 10.23 -6.40 17.54
C ARG A 202 10.21 -6.90 16.10
N VAL A 203 11.36 -6.90 15.44
CA VAL A 203 11.50 -7.29 14.04
C VAL A 203 12.24 -8.62 13.93
N LEU A 204 11.65 -9.58 13.21
CA LEU A 204 12.33 -10.80 12.79
C LEU A 204 12.89 -10.62 11.38
N VAL A 205 14.11 -11.10 11.13
CA VAL A 205 14.80 -10.92 9.85
C VAL A 205 15.14 -12.27 9.24
N CYS A 206 14.74 -12.49 7.99
CA CYS A 206 15.13 -13.68 7.24
C CYS A 206 16.61 -13.61 6.84
N GLY A 207 17.29 -14.75 6.77
CA GLY A 207 18.49 -14.88 5.92
C GLY A 207 18.13 -14.71 4.45
N LEU A 208 19.10 -14.38 3.61
CA LEU A 208 18.97 -14.42 2.16
C LEU A 208 18.95 -15.88 1.69
N ASN A 209 19.89 -16.68 2.21
CA ASN A 209 20.12 -18.05 1.82
C ASN A 209 19.22 -19.03 2.59
N PRO A 210 18.97 -20.23 2.03
CA PRO A 210 18.36 -21.32 2.80
C PRO A 210 19.19 -21.58 4.07
N HIS A 211 18.50 -21.93 5.15
CA HIS A 211 19.11 -22.12 6.48
C HIS A 211 19.93 -20.90 6.98
N ALA A 212 19.64 -19.70 6.45
CA ALA A 212 20.42 -18.49 6.74
C ALA A 212 21.94 -18.69 6.52
N GLY A 213 22.29 -19.37 5.43
CA GLY A 213 23.68 -19.58 4.99
C GLY A 213 24.40 -20.75 5.65
N GLU A 214 23.79 -21.41 6.65
CA GLU A 214 24.35 -22.57 7.37
C GLU A 214 25.84 -22.38 7.72
N ASP A 215 26.14 -21.38 8.55
CA ASP A 215 27.51 -21.01 8.96
C ASP A 215 28.51 -20.76 7.79
N GLY A 216 27.99 -20.41 6.62
CA GLY A 216 28.81 -20.13 5.43
C GLY A 216 28.86 -21.27 4.41
N TYR A 217 28.27 -22.43 4.71
CA TYR A 217 28.24 -23.58 3.79
C TYR A 217 27.24 -23.38 2.65
N LEU A 218 26.18 -22.59 2.84
CA LEU A 218 25.13 -22.32 1.88
C LEU A 218 25.06 -20.84 1.47
N GLY A 219 26.21 -20.17 1.36
CA GLY A 219 26.30 -18.74 1.07
C GLY A 219 26.86 -17.96 2.27
N ARG A 220 27.36 -16.75 2.02
CA ARG A 220 28.15 -15.98 3.00
C ARG A 220 27.59 -14.60 3.29
N GLU A 221 26.51 -14.22 2.62
CA GLU A 221 25.85 -12.92 2.73
C GLU A 221 25.38 -12.65 4.15
N GLU A 222 24.94 -13.67 4.90
CA GLU A 222 24.60 -13.56 6.31
C GLU A 222 25.80 -13.13 7.17
N ILE A 223 26.97 -13.73 6.94
CA ILE A 223 28.19 -13.48 7.70
C ILE A 223 28.81 -12.13 7.32
N GLU A 224 28.85 -11.82 6.03
CA GLU A 224 29.62 -10.70 5.49
C GLU A 224 28.82 -9.39 5.46
N THR A 225 27.49 -9.48 5.35
CA THR A 225 26.61 -8.33 5.12
C THR A 225 25.46 -8.26 6.12
N ILE A 226 24.59 -9.27 6.20
CA ILE A 226 23.31 -9.16 6.93
C ILE A 226 23.54 -9.08 8.44
N ASN A 227 24.15 -10.10 9.06
CA ASN A 227 24.33 -10.12 10.51
C ASN A 227 25.19 -8.97 11.05
N PRO A 228 26.28 -8.54 10.37
CA PRO A 228 27.01 -7.32 10.79
C PRO A 228 26.11 -6.07 10.87
N VAL A 229 25.17 -5.91 9.92
CA VAL A 229 24.20 -4.80 9.97
C VAL A 229 23.23 -5.00 11.14
N LEU A 230 22.66 -6.19 11.31
CA LEU A 230 21.70 -6.48 12.38
C LEU A 230 22.32 -6.33 13.79
N GLU A 231 23.57 -6.74 13.96
CA GLU A 231 24.33 -6.56 15.20
C GLU A 231 24.48 -5.08 15.56
N SER A 232 24.70 -4.19 14.58
CA SER A 232 24.80 -2.76 14.83
C SER A 232 23.50 -2.16 15.41
N TYR A 233 22.34 -2.66 15.00
CA TYR A 233 21.04 -2.25 15.55
C TYR A 233 20.78 -2.87 16.92
N ARG A 234 21.15 -4.14 17.12
CA ARG A 234 21.03 -4.81 18.42
C ARG A 234 21.92 -4.16 19.48
N ALA A 235 23.11 -3.71 19.13
CA ALA A 235 24.01 -2.98 20.02
C ALA A 235 23.40 -1.64 20.50
N GLN A 236 22.47 -1.07 19.75
CA GLN A 236 21.69 0.12 20.13
C GLN A 236 20.46 -0.22 21.00
N GLY A 237 20.27 -1.50 21.35
CA GLY A 237 19.17 -1.97 22.19
C GLY A 237 17.87 -2.28 21.43
N LEU A 238 17.88 -2.28 20.10
CA LEU A 238 16.68 -2.58 19.31
C LEU A 238 16.36 -4.07 19.33
N LYS A 239 15.06 -4.40 19.43
CA LYS A 239 14.54 -5.77 19.45
C LYS A 239 14.53 -6.39 18.04
N MET A 240 15.71 -6.77 17.56
CA MET A 240 15.89 -7.39 16.25
C MET A 240 16.53 -8.77 16.38
N SER A 241 16.04 -9.76 15.63
CA SER A 241 16.74 -11.04 15.52
C SER A 241 18.01 -10.89 14.69
N LEU A 242 18.94 -11.84 14.79
CA LEU A 242 19.86 -12.09 13.66
C LEU A 242 19.08 -12.78 12.53
N SER A 243 19.72 -13.01 11.38
CA SER A 243 19.12 -13.73 10.27
C SER A 243 18.65 -15.12 10.73
N LEU A 244 17.38 -15.44 10.47
CA LEU A 244 16.81 -16.76 10.71
C LEU A 244 16.46 -17.44 9.38
N PRO A 245 16.50 -18.78 9.29
CA PRO A 245 15.94 -19.51 8.16
C PRO A 245 14.47 -19.12 7.96
N ALA A 246 14.09 -18.76 6.74
CA ALA A 246 12.74 -18.26 6.47
C ALA A 246 11.64 -19.29 6.82
N ASP A 247 11.88 -20.56 6.51
CA ASP A 247 11.01 -21.70 6.81
C ASP A 247 10.84 -21.95 8.32
N THR A 248 11.81 -21.57 9.14
CA THR A 248 11.71 -21.61 10.61
C THR A 248 11.02 -20.35 11.16
N LEU A 249 11.38 -19.18 10.63
CA LEU A 249 10.86 -17.88 11.06
C LEU A 249 9.35 -17.77 10.85
N PHE A 250 8.82 -18.28 9.74
CA PHE A 250 7.40 -18.18 9.39
C PHE A 250 6.47 -19.19 10.12
N THR A 251 6.94 -19.76 11.22
CA THR A 251 6.12 -20.60 12.10
C THR A 251 5.32 -19.76 13.10
N PRO A 252 4.10 -20.21 13.52
CA PRO A 252 3.28 -19.45 14.48
C PRO A 252 4.00 -19.11 15.79
N GLU A 253 4.88 -19.99 16.28
CA GLU A 253 5.64 -19.79 17.51
C GLU A 253 6.57 -18.59 17.43
N HIS A 254 7.30 -18.44 16.32
CA HIS A 254 8.22 -17.33 16.11
C HIS A 254 7.47 -16.02 15.85
N LEU A 255 6.42 -16.07 15.02
CA LEU A 255 5.63 -14.89 14.66
C LEU A 255 4.84 -14.29 15.83
N LYS A 256 4.50 -15.08 16.86
CA LYS A 256 3.61 -14.68 17.97
C LYS A 256 3.98 -13.36 18.64
N ASN A 257 5.28 -13.04 18.73
CA ASN A 257 5.78 -11.85 19.42
C ASN A 257 6.46 -10.86 18.47
N ALA A 258 6.32 -11.04 17.15
CA ALA A 258 6.92 -10.16 16.16
C ALA A 258 5.92 -9.09 15.72
N ASP A 259 6.37 -7.84 15.64
CA ASP A 259 5.58 -6.74 15.12
C ASP A 259 5.66 -6.67 13.59
N ALA A 260 6.80 -7.09 13.04
CA ALA A 260 7.04 -7.24 11.61
C ALA A 260 8.12 -8.29 11.31
N VAL A 261 8.08 -8.81 10.09
CA VAL A 261 9.14 -9.61 9.47
C VAL A 261 9.79 -8.80 8.36
N LEU A 262 11.11 -8.85 8.26
CA LEU A 262 11.87 -8.37 7.11
C LEU A 262 12.35 -9.57 6.28
N ALA A 263 11.73 -9.77 5.13
CA ALA A 263 12.17 -10.74 4.13
C ALA A 263 13.17 -10.09 3.16
N MET A 264 14.12 -10.86 2.66
CA MET A 264 15.17 -10.36 1.76
C MET A 264 14.64 -10.10 0.35
N TYR A 265 13.64 -10.87 -0.11
CA TYR A 265 13.04 -10.74 -1.43
C TYR A 265 11.56 -11.12 -1.44
N HIS A 266 10.88 -10.72 -2.52
CA HIS A 266 9.43 -10.83 -2.70
C HIS A 266 8.88 -12.23 -2.40
N ASP A 267 9.34 -13.26 -3.12
CA ASP A 267 8.81 -14.62 -3.00
C ASP A 267 9.24 -15.35 -1.71
N GLN A 268 10.08 -14.73 -0.88
CA GLN A 268 10.45 -15.30 0.42
C GLN A 268 9.36 -15.10 1.46
N GLY A 269 8.70 -13.95 1.45
CA GLY A 269 7.77 -13.56 2.50
C GLY A 269 6.30 -13.56 2.07
N LEU A 270 6.02 -13.17 0.82
CA LEU A 270 4.64 -12.97 0.38
C LEU A 270 3.81 -14.25 0.24
N PRO A 271 4.36 -15.42 -0.17
CA PRO A 271 3.57 -16.66 -0.22
C PRO A 271 2.97 -17.04 1.14
N VAL A 272 3.70 -16.85 2.24
CA VAL A 272 3.19 -17.11 3.60
C VAL A 272 2.08 -16.11 3.95
N LEU A 273 2.29 -14.82 3.69
CA LEU A 273 1.31 -13.79 3.98
C LEU A 273 0.00 -14.01 3.21
N LYS A 274 0.09 -14.34 1.91
CA LYS A 274 -1.07 -14.59 1.04
C LYS A 274 -1.82 -15.86 1.41
N SER A 275 -1.11 -16.90 1.88
CA SER A 275 -1.75 -18.14 2.33
C SER A 275 -2.50 -17.96 3.66
N GLN A 276 -1.99 -17.12 4.57
CA GLN A 276 -2.68 -16.80 5.82
C GLN A 276 -3.84 -15.80 5.66
N GLY A 277 -3.74 -14.87 4.71
CA GLY A 277 -4.66 -13.73 4.56
C GLY A 277 -5.35 -13.62 3.20
N PHE A 278 -5.76 -14.73 2.60
CA PHE A 278 -6.29 -14.76 1.23
C PHE A 278 -7.42 -13.73 1.01
N GLY A 279 -7.14 -12.69 0.22
CA GLY A 279 -8.09 -11.64 -0.14
C GLY A 279 -8.15 -10.42 0.80
N GLU A 280 -7.35 -10.39 1.88
CA GLU A 280 -7.27 -9.29 2.86
C GLU A 280 -5.87 -8.68 2.98
N ALA A 281 -4.90 -9.16 2.19
CA ALA A 281 -3.56 -8.56 2.17
C ALA A 281 -3.60 -7.13 1.61
N ILE A 282 -2.93 -6.22 2.31
CA ILE A 282 -2.80 -4.80 1.96
C ILE A 282 -1.34 -4.46 1.72
N ASN A 283 -1.08 -3.67 0.69
CA ASN A 283 0.23 -3.08 0.45
C ASN A 283 0.33 -1.71 1.13
N ILE A 284 1.41 -1.49 1.87
CA ILE A 284 1.74 -0.26 2.57
C ILE A 284 3.09 0.22 2.05
N THR A 285 3.19 1.51 1.76
CA THR A 285 4.44 2.13 1.36
C THR A 285 5.04 2.88 2.54
N LEU A 286 6.06 2.29 3.15
CA LEU A 286 6.80 2.89 4.26
C LEU A 286 7.84 3.88 3.73
N GLY A 287 8.25 4.83 4.56
CA GLY A 287 9.25 5.86 4.24
C GLY A 287 8.70 7.10 3.55
N LEU A 288 7.45 7.07 3.08
CA LEU A 288 6.74 8.29 2.70
C LEU A 288 6.42 9.12 3.96
N PRO A 289 6.45 10.47 3.87
CA PRO A 289 6.11 11.35 5.00
C PRO A 289 4.61 11.35 5.34
N PHE A 290 3.80 10.60 4.59
CA PHE A 290 2.37 10.39 4.82
C PHE A 290 2.00 8.90 4.78
N ILE A 291 0.79 8.58 5.21
CA ILE A 291 0.24 7.22 5.15
C ILE A 291 -0.21 6.93 3.72
N ARG A 292 0.28 5.83 3.14
CA ARG A 292 -0.24 5.30 1.88
C ARG A 292 -0.50 3.80 1.98
N THR A 293 -1.74 3.41 1.75
CA THR A 293 -2.17 2.01 1.62
C THR A 293 -2.69 1.74 0.22
N SER A 294 -2.76 0.47 -0.16
CA SER A 294 -3.20 0.05 -1.48
C SER A 294 -3.77 -1.35 -1.44
N VAL A 295 -4.72 -1.59 -2.32
CA VAL A 295 -5.08 -2.96 -2.69
C VAL A 295 -3.89 -3.71 -3.26
N ASP A 296 -3.98 -5.02 -3.21
CA ASP A 296 -2.92 -5.96 -3.58
C ASP A 296 -3.32 -6.85 -4.78
N HIS A 297 -4.26 -6.34 -5.57
CA HIS A 297 -4.69 -6.92 -6.84
C HIS A 297 -4.60 -5.87 -7.95
N GLY A 298 -4.58 -6.34 -9.20
CA GLY A 298 -4.58 -5.48 -10.38
C GLY A 298 -5.95 -4.91 -10.72
N THR A 299 -6.03 -4.28 -11.90
CA THR A 299 -7.22 -3.61 -12.45
C THR A 299 -8.35 -4.56 -12.83
N ALA A 300 -8.08 -5.86 -12.98
CA ALA A 300 -9.05 -6.91 -13.29
C ALA A 300 -10.07 -6.50 -14.36
N LEU A 301 -9.58 -5.97 -15.48
CA LEU A 301 -10.39 -5.38 -16.57
C LEU A 301 -11.62 -6.22 -16.98
N SER A 302 -11.48 -7.54 -17.03
CA SER A 302 -12.58 -8.45 -17.39
C SER A 302 -13.74 -8.50 -16.39
N LEU A 303 -13.55 -7.97 -15.17
CA LEU A 303 -14.56 -7.92 -14.11
C LEU A 303 -15.22 -6.54 -13.97
N ALA A 304 -14.72 -5.52 -14.68
CA ALA A 304 -15.25 -4.18 -14.64
C ALA A 304 -16.74 -4.16 -15.05
N GLY A 305 -17.60 -3.61 -14.20
CA GLY A 305 -19.04 -3.49 -14.41
C GLY A 305 -19.83 -4.80 -14.33
N THR A 306 -19.21 -5.89 -13.88
CA THR A 306 -19.85 -7.21 -13.80
C THR A 306 -20.53 -7.48 -12.46
N GLY A 307 -20.16 -6.74 -11.40
CA GLY A 307 -20.60 -6.99 -10.02
C GLY A 307 -19.86 -8.14 -9.32
N LEU A 308 -18.88 -8.78 -9.98
CA LEU A 308 -18.10 -9.89 -9.41
C LEU A 308 -16.79 -9.45 -8.73
N ALA A 309 -16.42 -8.17 -8.86
CA ALA A 309 -15.23 -7.62 -8.22
C ALA A 309 -15.39 -7.61 -6.69
N LYS A 310 -14.38 -8.09 -5.97
CA LYS A 310 -14.36 -8.09 -4.50
C LYS A 310 -13.75 -6.79 -3.98
N SER A 311 -14.49 -6.05 -3.18
CA SER A 311 -14.00 -4.79 -2.57
C SER A 311 -13.34 -4.97 -1.20
N SER A 312 -13.16 -6.22 -0.73
CA SER A 312 -12.60 -6.51 0.61
C SER A 312 -11.22 -5.89 0.80
N SER A 313 -10.32 -6.04 -0.18
CA SER A 313 -8.96 -5.48 -0.11
C SER A 313 -8.99 -3.95 -0.03
N LEU A 314 -9.88 -3.27 -0.75
CA LEU A 314 -9.98 -1.80 -0.64
C LEU A 314 -10.49 -1.37 0.74
N ASN A 315 -11.51 -2.05 1.27
CA ASN A 315 -12.03 -1.74 2.60
C ASN A 315 -10.97 -1.95 3.68
N VAL A 316 -10.23 -3.06 3.64
CA VAL A 316 -9.14 -3.31 4.59
C VAL A 316 -8.00 -2.29 4.41
N ALA A 317 -7.75 -1.80 3.18
CA ALA A 317 -6.75 -0.75 2.94
C ALA A 317 -7.17 0.59 3.57
N VAL A 318 -8.46 0.94 3.47
CA VAL A 318 -9.07 2.11 4.11
C VAL A 318 -9.04 1.95 5.64
N ASP A 319 -9.50 0.82 6.17
CA ASP A 319 -9.48 0.52 7.61
C ASP A 319 -8.07 0.68 8.18
N LEU A 320 -7.07 0.14 7.49
CA LEU A 320 -5.68 0.25 7.91
C LEU A 320 -5.21 1.70 7.88
N ALA A 321 -5.46 2.44 6.79
CA ALA A 321 -5.06 3.84 6.70
C ALA A 321 -5.68 4.71 7.82
N LEU A 322 -6.98 4.50 8.10
CA LEU A 322 -7.68 5.16 9.19
C LEU A 322 -7.07 4.78 10.55
N SER A 323 -6.79 3.50 10.79
CA SER A 323 -6.17 3.06 12.05
C SER A 323 -4.77 3.63 12.28
N LEU A 324 -3.98 3.84 11.22
CA LEU A 324 -2.66 4.47 11.29
C LEU A 324 -2.74 5.98 11.51
N ALA A 325 -3.85 6.59 11.07
CA ALA A 325 -4.15 8.01 11.23
C ALA A 325 -4.78 8.34 12.60
N ALA A 326 -5.38 7.34 13.26
CA ALA A 326 -5.97 7.50 14.59
C ALA A 326 -4.93 8.02 15.58
N SER A 327 -5.28 9.09 16.29
CA SER A 327 -4.46 9.75 17.31
C SER A 327 -4.88 9.35 18.71
#